data_AF-A0A4R4XJT6-F1
#
_entry.id   AF-A0A4R4XJT6-F1
#
_cell.length_a   1.000
_cell.length_b   1.000
_cell.length_c   1.000
_cell.angle_alpha   90.00
_cell.angle_beta   90.00
_cell.angle_gamma   90.00
#
_symmetry.space_group_name_H-M   'P 1'
#
loop_
_entity.id
_entity.type
_entity.pdbx_description
1 polymer ?
#
loop_
_entity_poly.entity_id
_entity_poly.type
_entity_poly.pdbx_seq_one_letter_code
_entity_poly.pdbx_strand_id
1 'polypeptide(L)'
;MPLGRRVSKDVAEPYEADQRLAAEYEDRLAAAGEAERALRDAQGADTPEPELRALTVAFDKAMTDVLAAAEASERVAMGPQVYSVETQDAKTRRAAEIAYRKAKARPDVRPWTDEVDRLRTAREAHRLSFRTHPTLVI
;
A
#
# COMPACT_ATOMS: atom_id res chain seq x y z
N MET A 1 10.04 25.93 28.24
CA MET A 1 9.40 25.13 27.17
C MET A 1 10.40 24.99 26.03
N PRO A 2 11.13 23.87 25.87
CA PRO A 2 12.01 23.74 24.71
C PRO A 2 11.12 23.59 23.47
N LEU A 3 11.39 24.46 22.50
CA LEU A 3 10.65 24.61 21.25
C LEU A 3 10.47 23.24 20.57
N GLY A 4 9.22 22.90 20.27
CA GLY A 4 8.87 21.71 19.50
C GLY A 4 9.73 21.65 18.23
N ARG A 5 10.48 20.56 18.10
CA ARG A 5 11.41 20.30 17.00
C ARG A 5 10.67 20.50 15.68
N ARG A 6 10.97 21.59 14.94
CA ARG A 6 10.45 21.79 13.58
C ARG A 6 10.79 20.55 12.78
N VAL A 7 9.78 19.95 12.14
CA VAL A 7 9.99 18.91 11.12
C VAL A 7 10.89 19.53 10.06
N SER A 8 12.02 18.89 9.75
CA SER A 8 12.92 19.37 8.71
C SER A 8 12.19 19.38 7.38
N LYS A 9 12.51 20.34 6.50
CA LYS A 9 11.88 20.46 5.17
C LYS A 9 11.89 19.12 4.40
N ASP A 10 12.99 18.39 4.51
CA ASP A 10 13.20 17.08 3.86
C ASP A 10 12.27 15.97 4.36
N VAL A 11 11.67 16.13 5.55
CA VAL A 11 10.66 15.20 6.09
C VAL A 11 9.24 15.70 5.81
N ALA A 12 9.06 17.02 5.72
CA ALA A 12 7.75 17.61 5.45
C ALA A 12 7.23 17.17 4.07
N GLU A 13 8.06 17.20 3.04
CA GLU A 13 7.67 16.80 1.69
C GLU A 13 7.18 15.34 1.56
N PRO A 14 7.95 14.32 1.99
CA PRO A 14 7.46 12.93 1.93
C PRO A 14 6.27 12.69 2.85
N TYR A 15 6.17 13.38 4.00
CA TYR A 15 5.02 13.28 4.88
C TYR A 15 3.75 13.89 4.26
N GLU A 16 3.86 15.02 3.57
CA GLU A 16 2.75 15.61 2.81
C GLU A 16 2.34 14.75 1.62
N ALA A 17 3.30 14.11 0.94
CA ALA A 17 3.01 13.16 -0.12
C ALA A 17 2.22 11.95 0.41
N ASP A 18 2.63 11.38 1.55
CA ASP A 18 1.90 10.29 2.19
C ASP A 18 0.52 10.73 2.68
N GLN A 19 0.36 11.96 3.19
CA GLN A 19 -0.97 12.49 3.56
C GLN A 19 -1.91 12.59 2.35
N ARG A 20 -1.43 13.08 1.20
CA ARG A 20 -2.24 13.12 -0.03
C ARG A 20 -2.63 11.72 -0.48
N LEU A 21 -1.66 10.79 -0.48
CA LEU A 21 -1.90 9.41 -0.91
C LEU A 21 -2.85 8.67 0.04
N ALA A 22 -2.73 8.89 1.35
CA ALA A 22 -3.61 8.34 2.36
C ALA A 22 -5.05 8.85 2.24
N ALA A 23 -5.24 10.12 1.89
CA ALA A 23 -6.56 10.72 1.69
C ALA A 23 -7.36 10.05 0.54
N GLU A 24 -6.65 9.42 -0.39
CA GLU A 24 -7.22 8.74 -1.55
C GLU A 24 -7.36 7.21 -1.33
N TYR A 25 -7.19 6.70 -0.10
CA TYR A 25 -7.27 5.27 0.20
C TYR A 25 -8.64 4.66 -0.15
N GLU A 26 -9.73 5.29 0.29
CA GLU A 26 -11.10 4.79 0.05
C GLU A 26 -11.43 4.72 -1.45
N ASP A 27 -11.05 5.75 -2.21
CA ASP A 27 -11.26 5.80 -3.66
C ASP A 27 -10.49 4.69 -4.37
N ARG A 28 -9.25 4.41 -3.95
CA ARG A 28 -8.45 3.32 -4.50
C ARG A 28 -8.98 1.95 -4.09
N LEU A 29 -9.50 1.80 -2.88
CA LEU A 29 -10.13 0.57 -2.43
C LEU A 29 -11.40 0.29 -3.25
N ALA A 30 -12.22 1.31 -3.50
CA ALA A 30 -13.37 1.19 -4.38
C ALA A 30 -12.96 0.79 -5.81
N ALA A 31 -11.93 1.42 -6.37
CA ALA A 31 -11.40 1.08 -7.70
C ALA A 31 -10.87 -0.35 -7.79
N ALA A 32 -10.18 -0.84 -6.75
CA ALA A 32 -9.75 -2.23 -6.67
C ALA A 32 -10.94 -3.20 -6.62
N GLY A 33 -12.00 -2.85 -5.87
CA GLY A 33 -13.24 -3.62 -5.85
C GLY A 33 -13.97 -3.67 -7.19
N GLU A 34 -14.00 -2.57 -7.95
CA GLU A 34 -14.55 -2.56 -9.31
C GLU A 34 -13.73 -3.43 -10.27
N ALA A 35 -12.40 -3.33 -10.20
CA ALA A 35 -11.52 -4.14 -11.03
C ALA A 35 -11.64 -5.65 -10.71
N GLU A 36 -11.80 -6.00 -9.44
CA GLU A 36 -12.08 -7.38 -9.01
C GLU A 36 -13.40 -7.90 -9.58
N ARG A 37 -14.48 -7.10 -9.50
CA ARG A 37 -15.79 -7.44 -10.06
C ARG A 37 -15.70 -7.68 -11.56
N ALA A 38 -15.12 -6.75 -12.30
CA ALA A 38 -14.96 -6.87 -13.75
C ALA A 38 -14.17 -8.14 -14.15
N LEU A 39 -13.11 -8.46 -13.40
CA LEU A 39 -12.35 -9.68 -13.61
C LEU A 39 -13.20 -10.94 -13.35
N ARG A 40 -13.94 -11.00 -12.23
CA ARG A 40 -14.78 -12.15 -11.90
C ARG A 40 -15.93 -12.35 -12.89
N ASP A 41 -16.55 -11.26 -13.34
CA ASP A 41 -17.61 -11.31 -14.35
C ASP A 41 -17.08 -11.88 -15.67
N ALA A 42 -15.88 -11.47 -16.10
CA ALA A 42 -15.23 -12.02 -17.29
C ALA A 42 -14.80 -13.48 -17.13
N GLN A 43 -14.37 -13.90 -15.93
CA GLN A 43 -14.07 -15.31 -15.63
C GLN A 43 -15.32 -16.21 -15.66
N GLY A 44 -16.49 -15.65 -15.32
CA GLY A 44 -17.77 -16.34 -15.41
C GLY A 44 -18.38 -16.37 -16.81
N ALA A 45 -17.84 -15.59 -17.74
CA ALA A 45 -18.24 -15.53 -19.13
C ALA A 45 -17.26 -16.31 -20.02
N ASP A 46 -17.65 -16.59 -21.27
CA ASP A 46 -16.75 -17.13 -22.31
C ASP A 46 -15.87 -16.00 -22.89
N THR A 47 -15.23 -15.22 -22.01
CA THR A 47 -14.41 -14.06 -22.40
C THR A 47 -13.10 -14.52 -23.03
N PRO A 48 -12.68 -13.94 -24.17
CA PRO A 48 -11.41 -14.29 -24.81
C PRO A 48 -10.21 -14.08 -23.87
N GLU A 49 -9.22 -14.98 -23.96
CA GLU A 49 -8.00 -14.95 -23.14
C GLU A 49 -7.29 -13.57 -23.12
N PRO A 50 -7.15 -12.83 -24.24
CA PRO A 50 -6.48 -11.52 -24.21
C PRO A 50 -7.20 -10.49 -23.35
N GLU A 51 -8.54 -10.52 -23.35
CA GLU A 51 -9.38 -9.62 -22.55
C GLU A 51 -9.31 -9.99 -21.07
N LEU A 52 -9.38 -11.29 -20.76
CA LEU A 52 -9.22 -11.80 -19.41
C LEU A 52 -7.85 -11.44 -18.82
N ARG A 53 -6.78 -11.52 -19.63
CA ARG A 53 -5.44 -11.11 -19.24
C ARG A 53 -5.36 -9.60 -18.96
N ALA A 54 -6.00 -8.78 -19.78
CA ALA A 54 -6.04 -7.33 -19.56
C ALA A 54 -6.72 -6.98 -18.23
N LEU A 55 -7.84 -7.62 -17.92
CA LEU A 55 -8.56 -7.44 -16.64
C LEU A 55 -7.73 -7.92 -15.44
N THR A 56 -7.02 -9.04 -15.60
CA THR A 56 -6.11 -9.57 -14.56
C THR A 56 -5.02 -8.55 -14.20
N VAL A 57 -4.41 -7.92 -15.22
CA VAL A 57 -3.38 -6.88 -15.04
C VAL A 57 -3.99 -5.61 -14.43
N ALA A 58 -5.19 -5.22 -14.87
CA ALA A 58 -5.89 -4.07 -14.32
C ALA A 58 -6.16 -4.24 -12.83
N PHE A 59 -6.60 -5.43 -12.40
CA PHE A 59 -6.81 -5.73 -10.99
C PHE A 59 -5.51 -5.74 -10.17
N ASP A 60 -4.42 -6.34 -10.67
CA ASP A 60 -3.12 -6.30 -9.95
C ASP A 60 -2.59 -4.86 -9.79
N LYS A 61 -2.83 -4.00 -10.79
CA LYS A 61 -2.48 -2.58 -10.72
C LYS A 61 -3.32 -1.87 -9.65
N ALA A 62 -4.64 -2.06 -9.65
CA ALA A 62 -5.51 -1.45 -8.65
C ALA A 62 -5.17 -1.92 -7.23
N MET A 63 -4.83 -3.21 -7.05
CA MET A 63 -4.33 -3.77 -5.79
C MET A 63 -3.00 -3.13 -5.35
N THR A 64 -2.11 -2.83 -6.29
CA THR A 64 -0.86 -2.12 -6.02
C THR A 64 -1.12 -0.69 -5.55
N ASP A 65 -2.05 0.00 -6.22
CA ASP A 65 -2.39 1.38 -5.91
C ASP A 65 -3.03 1.50 -4.51
N VAL A 66 -4.01 0.66 -4.16
CA VAL A 66 -4.63 0.67 -2.82
C VAL A 66 -3.65 0.27 -1.73
N LEU A 67 -2.75 -0.68 -1.99
CA LEU A 67 -1.70 -1.06 -1.05
C LEU A 67 -0.77 0.12 -0.75
N ALA A 68 -0.37 0.89 -1.78
CA ALA A 68 0.44 2.08 -1.58
C ALA A 68 -0.25 3.13 -0.71
N ALA A 69 -1.57 3.32 -0.87
CA ALA A 69 -2.36 4.22 -0.03
C ALA A 69 -2.54 3.72 1.41
N ALA A 70 -2.70 2.41 1.62
CA ALA A 70 -2.73 1.82 2.95
C ALA A 70 -1.38 1.97 3.68
N GLU A 71 -0.26 1.74 2.98
CA GLU A 71 1.08 1.94 3.53
C GLU A 71 1.38 3.41 3.83
N ALA A 72 0.87 4.34 3.01
CA ALA A 72 0.94 5.77 3.30
C ALA A 72 0.12 6.15 4.53
N SER A 73 -1.11 5.63 4.65
CA SER A 73 -1.99 5.83 5.81
C SER A 73 -1.35 5.32 7.10
N GLU A 74 -0.68 4.17 7.03
CA GLU A 74 0.14 3.64 8.12
C GLU A 74 1.25 4.63 8.53
N ARG A 75 2.04 5.13 7.58
CA ARG A 75 3.11 6.09 7.86
C ARG A 75 2.58 7.41 8.43
N VAL A 76 1.44 7.89 7.93
CA VAL A 76 0.76 9.07 8.46
C VAL A 76 0.34 8.86 9.92
N ALA A 77 -0.26 7.72 10.26
CA ALA A 77 -0.63 7.38 11.63
C ALA A 77 0.59 7.29 12.57
N MET A 78 1.73 6.80 12.05
CA MET A 78 2.99 6.78 12.80
C MET A 78 3.56 8.19 13.05
N GLY A 79 3.35 9.12 12.12
CA GLY A 79 3.74 10.52 12.20
C GLY A 79 5.15 10.83 11.64
N PRO A 80 5.51 12.12 11.48
CA PRO A 80 6.70 12.53 10.73
C PRO A 80 8.04 12.09 11.35
N GLN A 81 8.06 11.66 12.61
CA GLN A 81 9.29 11.24 13.30
C GLN A 81 9.86 9.92 12.77
N VAL A 82 9.08 9.14 12.02
CA VAL A 82 9.51 7.83 11.50
C VAL A 82 10.24 7.90 10.16
N TYR A 83 10.31 9.08 9.54
CA TYR A 83 10.96 9.28 8.25
C TYR A 83 12.48 9.35 8.41
N SER A 84 13.14 8.34 7.88
CA SER A 84 14.60 8.27 7.75
C SER A 84 14.98 8.67 6.32
N VAL A 85 15.35 9.93 6.13
CA VAL A 85 15.77 10.46 4.81
C VAL A 85 17.30 10.50 4.69
N GLU A 86 17.83 10.39 3.48
CA GLU A 86 19.28 10.27 3.23
C GLU A 86 20.07 11.51 3.66
N THR A 87 19.45 12.69 3.59
CA THR A 87 20.05 13.97 4.00
C THR A 87 20.27 14.10 5.51
N GLN A 88 19.69 13.20 6.32
CA GLN A 88 19.87 13.17 7.76
C GLN A 88 21.19 12.52 8.17
N ASP A 89 21.79 13.02 9.24
CA ASP A 89 22.92 12.34 9.88
C ASP A 89 22.54 10.93 10.38
N ALA A 90 23.55 10.08 10.58
CA ALA A 90 23.36 8.69 10.99
C ALA A 90 22.59 8.56 12.32
N LYS A 91 22.78 9.52 13.25
CA LYS A 91 22.09 9.53 14.55
C LYS A 91 20.59 9.78 14.39
N THR A 92 20.22 10.71 13.51
CA THR A 92 18.84 11.09 13.24
C THR A 92 18.12 9.99 12.47
N ARG A 93 18.77 9.37 11.47
CA ARG A 93 18.23 8.18 10.79
C ARG A 93 17.97 7.04 11.77
N ARG A 94 18.94 6.75 12.65
CA ARG A 94 18.77 5.73 13.68
C ARG A 94 17.63 6.04 14.65
N ALA A 95 17.46 7.30 15.02
CA ALA A 95 16.34 7.73 15.87
C ALA A 95 14.99 7.54 15.15
N ALA A 96 14.90 7.85 13.85
CA ALA A 96 13.71 7.62 13.05
C ALA A 96 13.37 6.12 12.91
N GLU A 97 14.35 5.25 12.70
CA GLU A 97 14.14 3.80 12.69
C GLU A 97 13.61 3.26 14.04
N ILE A 98 14.11 3.80 15.15
CA ILE A 98 13.63 3.43 16.49
C ILE A 98 12.20 3.93 16.69
N ALA A 99 11.91 5.16 16.23
CA ALA A 99 10.56 5.72 16.26
C ALA A 99 9.59 4.87 15.43
N TYR A 100 9.99 4.44 14.23
CA TYR A 100 9.22 3.54 13.37
C TYR A 100 8.85 2.24 14.09
N ARG A 101 9.84 1.55 14.67
CA ARG A 101 9.60 0.29 15.41
C ARG A 101 8.65 0.48 16.59
N LYS A 102 8.79 1.58 17.34
CA LYS A 102 7.89 1.93 18.44
C LYS A 102 6.49 2.26 17.95
N ALA A 103 6.39 2.96 16.83
CA ALA A 103 5.11 3.37 16.27
C ALA A 103 4.29 2.17 15.77
N LYS A 104 4.94 1.17 15.19
CA LYS A 104 4.31 -0.10 14.76
C LYS A 104 3.58 -0.85 15.89
N ALA A 105 3.98 -0.63 17.14
CA ALA A 105 3.35 -1.24 18.31
C ALA A 105 2.18 -0.42 18.87
N ARG A 106 1.89 0.77 18.33
CA ARG A 106 0.82 1.63 18.85
C ARG A 106 -0.56 1.12 18.42
N PRO A 107 -1.59 1.20 19.30
CA PRO A 107 -2.94 0.76 18.98
C PRO A 107 -3.59 1.50 17.79
N ASP A 108 -3.25 2.77 17.57
CA ASP A 108 -3.79 3.60 16.49
C ASP A 108 -3.15 3.29 15.11
N VAL A 109 -1.95 2.71 15.10
CA VAL A 109 -1.27 2.24 13.88
C VAL A 109 -1.71 0.82 13.50
N ARG A 110 -2.10 0.01 14.49
CA ARG A 110 -2.41 -1.40 14.31
C ARG A 110 -3.44 -1.69 13.20
N PRO A 111 -4.57 -0.96 13.08
CA PRO A 111 -5.54 -1.20 12.01
C PRO A 111 -4.93 -1.08 10.62
N TRP A 112 -4.03 -0.12 10.41
CA TRP A 112 -3.35 0.06 9.12
C TRP A 112 -2.31 -1.01 8.86
N THR A 113 -1.61 -1.49 9.89
CA THR A 113 -0.72 -2.65 9.74
C THR A 113 -1.51 -3.88 9.29
N ASP A 114 -2.62 -4.18 9.96
CA ASP A 114 -3.48 -5.32 9.63
C ASP A 114 -4.11 -5.16 8.23
N GLU A 115 -4.42 -3.93 7.82
CA GLU A 115 -4.89 -3.60 6.47
C GLU A 115 -3.85 -3.91 5.39
N VAL A 116 -2.63 -3.40 5.56
CA VAL A 116 -1.52 -3.61 4.63
C VAL A 116 -1.23 -5.10 4.47
N ASP A 117 -1.20 -5.84 5.57
CA ASP A 117 -0.98 -7.29 5.52
C ASP A 117 -2.12 -8.02 4.81
N ARG A 118 -3.38 -7.64 5.07
CA ARG A 118 -4.55 -8.21 4.37
C ARG A 118 -4.49 -7.95 2.86
N LEU A 119 -4.17 -6.73 2.44
CA LEU A 119 -4.06 -6.37 1.02
C LEU A 119 -2.91 -7.09 0.32
N ARG A 120 -1.76 -7.25 0.98
CA ARG A 120 -0.63 -8.04 0.47
C ARG A 120 -1.02 -9.51 0.27
N THR A 121 -1.71 -10.09 1.25
CA THR A 121 -2.21 -11.46 1.14
C THR A 121 -3.20 -11.61 -0.01
N ALA A 122 -4.18 -10.71 -0.13
CA ALA A 122 -5.15 -10.74 -1.22
C ALA A 122 -4.47 -10.62 -2.59
N ARG A 123 -3.50 -9.72 -2.73
CA ARG A 123 -2.74 -9.56 -3.98
C ARG A 123 -1.93 -10.80 -4.32
N GLU A 124 -1.22 -11.38 -3.36
CA GLU A 124 -0.45 -12.59 -3.63
C GLU A 124 -1.35 -13.77 -3.99
N ALA A 125 -2.52 -13.91 -3.35
CA ALA A 125 -3.52 -14.91 -3.73
C ALA A 125 -3.97 -14.75 -5.19
N HIS A 126 -4.26 -13.51 -5.63
CA HIS A 126 -4.56 -13.21 -7.03
C HIS A 126 -3.42 -13.64 -7.97
N ARG A 127 -2.17 -13.25 -7.66
CA ARG A 127 -1.00 -13.59 -8.48
C ARG A 127 -0.76 -15.10 -8.57
N LEU A 128 -1.04 -15.84 -7.50
CA LEU A 128 -0.91 -17.30 -7.48
C LEU A 128 -2.00 -17.99 -8.30
N SER A 129 -3.26 -17.55 -8.18
CA SER A 129 -4.37 -18.10 -8.97
C SER A 129 -4.15 -17.98 -10.49
N PHE A 130 -3.51 -16.90 -10.93
CA PHE A 130 -3.19 -16.70 -12.34
C PHE A 130 -2.04 -17.59 -12.83
N ARG A 131 -1.00 -17.82 -12.01
CA ARG A 131 0.12 -18.69 -12.38
C ARG A 131 -0.27 -20.17 -12.49
N THR A 132 -1.40 -20.58 -11.90
CA THR A 132 -1.81 -21.98 -11.81
C THR A 132 -2.61 -22.51 -12.99
N HIS A 133 -2.81 -21.76 -14.08
CA HIS A 133 -3.30 -22.41 -15.30
C HIS A 133 -2.24 -23.41 -15.78
N PRO A 134 -2.49 -24.73 -15.70
CA PRO A 134 -1.59 -25.68 -16.32
C PRO A 134 -1.63 -25.37 -17.81
N THR A 135 -0.46 -25.14 -18.40
CA THR A 135 -0.29 -25.20 -19.84
C THR A 135 -0.59 -26.64 -20.26
N LEU A 136 -1.88 -26.99 -20.35
CA LEU A 136 -2.31 -28.20 -21.02
C LEU A 136 -2.14 -27.93 -22.51
N VAL A 137 -0.92 -28.15 -22.97
CA VAL A 137 -0.65 -28.50 -24.35
C VAL A 137 -1.30 -29.87 -24.54
N ILE A 138 -2.46 -29.90 -25.18
CA ILE A 138 -3.02 -31.11 -25.81
C ILE A 138 -2.79 -30.96 -27.31
#